data_AF-A0A0C9YBT4-F1
#
_entry.id   AF-A0A0C9YBT4-F1
#
_cell.length_a   1.000
_cell.length_b   1.000
_cell.length_c   1.000
_cell.angle_alpha   90.00
_cell.angle_beta   90.00
_cell.angle_gamma   90.00
#
_symmetry.space_group_name_H-M   'P 1'
#
loop_
_entity.id
_entity.type
_entity.pdbx_description
1 polymer ?
#
loop_
_entity_poly.entity_id
_entity_poly.type
_entity_poly.pdbx_seq_one_letter_code
_entity_poly.pdbx_strand_id
1 'polypeptide(L)' 'MNQYMNCLRNNSSTSSPCRVLSKAYLDCRMNKGLMERDEWKNLGLANVDSKAGDSPPKKE' A
#
# COMPACT_ATOMS: atom_id res chain seq x y z
N MET A 1 1.89 4.10 12.96
CA MET A 1 2.69 3.06 12.27
C MET A 1 2.31 3.01 10.80
N ASN A 2 3.28 2.83 9.89
CA ASN A 2 3.03 2.59 8.46
C ASN A 2 2.13 1.35 8.28
N GLN A 3 0.83 1.55 8.04
CA GLN A 3 -0.16 0.46 7.90
C GLN A 3 0.27 -0.56 6.84
N TYR A 4 0.87 -0.08 5.75
CA TYR A 4 1.48 -0.91 4.72
C TYR A 4 2.57 -1.86 5.26
N MET A 5 3.50 -1.35 6.08
CA MET A 5 4.58 -2.16 6.65
C MET A 5 4.06 -3.20 7.65
N ASN A 6 3.02 -2.86 8.40
CA ASN A 6 2.36 -3.81 9.30
C ASN A 6 1.66 -4.92 8.49
N CYS A 7 0.96 -4.55 7.41
CA CYS A 7 0.34 -5.50 6.50
C CYS A 7 1.39 -6.44 5.86
N LEU A 8 2.51 -5.91 5.37
CA LEU A 8 3.60 -6.73 4.85
C LEU A 8 4.11 -7.71 5.89
N ARG A 9 4.34 -7.26 7.13
CA ARG A 9 4.85 -8.11 8.20
C ARG A 9 3.88 -9.24 8.55
N ASN A 10 2.57 -8.98 8.55
CA ASN A 10 1.54 -9.99 8.82
C ASN A 10 1.35 -10.97 7.66
N ASN A 11 1.65 -10.55 6.42
CA ASN A 11 1.47 -11.35 5.22
C ASN A 11 2.80 -11.93 4.69
N SER A 12 3.81 -12.06 5.54
CA SER A 12 5.13 -12.61 5.18
C SER A 12 5.75 -11.95 3.94
N SER A 13 5.73 -10.62 3.89
CA SER A 13 6.19 -9.79 2.77
C SER A 13 5.39 -9.90 1.47
N THR A 14 4.18 -10.46 1.52
CA THR A 14 3.28 -10.49 0.36
C THR A 14 2.60 -9.13 0.18
N SER A 15 2.82 -8.48 -0.97
CA SER A 15 2.25 -7.15 -1.25
C SER A 15 0.81 -7.19 -1.80
N SER A 16 0.36 -8.32 -2.36
CA SER A 16 -0.98 -8.52 -2.91
C SER A 16 -2.13 -8.09 -1.97
N PRO A 17 -2.19 -8.54 -0.69
CA PRO A 17 -3.24 -8.12 0.24
C PRO A 17 -3.08 -6.67 0.70
N CYS A 18 -1.86 -6.11 0.56
CA CYS A 18 -1.52 -4.78 1.03
C CYS A 18 -1.57 -3.72 -0.09
N ARG A 19 -2.04 -4.06 -1.29
CA ARG A 19 -2.06 -3.17 -2.46
C ARG A 19 -2.77 -1.84 -2.22
N VAL A 20 -3.85 -1.86 -1.44
CA VAL A 20 -4.59 -0.65 -1.06
C VAL A 20 -3.72 0.27 -0.19
N LEU A 21 -3.02 -0.32 0.78
CA LEU A 21 -2.14 0.41 1.69
C LEU A 21 -0.85 0.87 1.01
N SER A 22 -0.36 0.12 0.01
CA SER A 22 0.84 0.50 -0.75
C SER A 22 0.59 1.75 -1.58
N LYS A 23 -0.61 1.94 -2.14
CA LYS A 23 -0.96 3.16 -2.89
C LYS A 23 -0.83 4.41 -2.02
N ALA A 24 -1.47 4.42 -0.84
CA ALA A 24 -1.38 5.54 0.10
C ALA A 24 0.06 5.76 0.61
N TYR A 25 0.80 4.67 0.83
CA TYR A 25 2.20 4.75 1.26
C TYR A 25 3.12 5.35 0.19
N LEU A 26 2.98 4.93 -1.06
CA LEU A 26 3.76 5.43 -2.19
C LEU A 26 3.40 6.88 -2.52
N ASP A 27 2.12 7.24 -2.46
CA ASP A 27 1.66 8.62 -2.66
C ASP A 27 2.30 9.57 -1.65
N CYS A 28 2.33 9.19 -0.37
CA CYS A 28 3.02 9.95 0.67
C CYS A 28 4.52 10.09 0.38
N ARG A 29 5.19 9.04 -0.10
CA ARG A 29 6.63 9.09 -0.44
C ARG A 29 6.89 10.02 -1.63
N MET A 30 6.06 9.96 -2.66
CA MET A 30 6.14 10.87 -3.80
C MET A 30 5.93 12.32 -3.37
N ASN A 31 4.91 12.58 -2.54
CA ASN A 31 4.63 13.91 -1.99
C ASN A 31 5.77 14.45 -1.12
N LYS A 32 6.52 13.57 -0.45
CA LYS A 32 7.69 13.92 0.36
C LYS A 32 8.99 13.99 -0.44
N GLY A 33 8.98 13.73 -1.75
CA GLY A 33 10.19 13.66 -2.56
C GLY A 33 11.12 12.50 -2.19
N LEU A 34 10.59 11.48 -1.52
CA LEU A 34 11.32 10.25 -1.15
C LEU A 34 11.29 9.19 -2.25
N MET A 35 10.56 9.46 -3.34
CA MET A 35 10.41 8.60 -4.50
C MET A 35 10.02 9.46 -5.70
N GLU A 36 10.54 9.12 -6.88
CA GLU A 36 10.10 9.72 -8.14
C GLU A 36 8.61 9.42 -8.37
N ARG A 37 7.87 10.38 -8.93
CA ARG A 37 6.49 10.14 -9.33
C ARG A 37 6.48 9.21 -10.52
N ASP A 38 5.76 8.10 -10.38
CA ASP A 38 5.53 7.14 -11.45
C ASP A 38 4.02 6.81 -11.52
N GLU A 39 3.59 6.28 -12.64
CA GLU A 39 2.19 5.88 -12.83
C GLU A 39 1.87 4.62 -12.02
N TRP A 40 0.68 4.57 -11.42
CA TRP A 40 0.20 3.44 -10.64
C TRP A 40 0.25 2.11 -11.40
N LYS A 41 0.09 2.14 -12.73
CA LYS A 41 0.17 0.95 -13.58
C LYS A 41 1.57 0.33 -13.62
N ASN A 42 2.62 1.16 -13.66
CA ASN A 42 4.02 0.72 -13.68
C ASN A 42 4.42 0.14 -12.32
N LEU A 43 3.79 0.62 -11.25
CA LEU A 43 3.97 0.14 -9.88
C LEU A 43 3.13 -1.12 -9.56
N GLY A 44 2.41 -1.67 -10.53
CA GLY A 44 1.54 -2.85 -10.33
C GLY A 44 0.28 -2.56 -9.52
N LEU A 45 -0.13 -1.29 -9.43
CA LEU A 45 -1.26 -0.78 -8.66
C LEU A 45 -2.42 -0.28 -9.54
N ALA A 46 -2.46 -0.65 -10.83
CA ALA A 46 -3.51 -0.25 -11.77
C ALA A 46 -4.95 -0.58 -11.31
N ASN A 47 -5.12 -1.60 -10.47
CA ASN A 47 -6.44 -2.15 -10.10
C ASN A 47 -6.84 -1.85 -8.65
N VAL A 48 -6.21 -0.87 -8.00
CA VAL A 48 -6.37 -0.63 -6.55
C VAL A 48 -7.54 0.32 -6.23
N ASP A 49 -8.02 1.07 -7.23
CA ASP A 49 -9.08 2.07 -7.09
C ASP A 49 -10.46 1.50 -6.75
N SER A 50 -10.67 0.19 -6.84
CA SER A 50 -12.01 -0.42 -6.74
C SER A 50 -12.42 -0.94 -5.35
N LYS A 51 -11.59 -0.84 -4.32
CA LYS A 51 -11.93 -1.34 -2.96
C LYS A 51 -11.33 -0.45 -1.86
N ALA A 52 -11.93 0.70 -1.65
CA ALA A 52 -11.79 1.46 -0.41
C ALA A 52 -12.76 0.88 0.63
N GLY A 53 -12.25 0.34 1.73
CA GLY A 53 -13.09 -0.15 2.82
C GLY A 53 -12.33 -1.00 3.83
N ASP A 54 -11.74 -0.30 4.80
CA ASP A 54 -11.69 -0.69 6.22
C ASP A 54 -11.51 -2.18 6.57
N SER A 55 -10.32 -2.54 7.04
CA SER A 55 -10.17 -3.59 8.06
C SER A 55 -8.80 -3.44 8.73
N PRO A 56 -8.74 -2.96 9.99
CA PRO A 56 -7.54 -3.11 10.81
C PRO A 56 -7.32 -4.61 11.07
N PRO A 57 -6.07 -5.11 11.02
CA PRO A 57 -5.82 -6.51 11.35
C PRO A 57 -6.13 -6.71 12.84
N LYS A 58 -7.21 -7.44 13.11
CA LYS A 58 -7.52 -8.04 14.39
C LYS A 58 -6.29 -8.90 14.76
N LYS A 59 -5.58 -8.51 15.82
CA LYS A 59 -4.61 -9.38 16.48
C LYS A 59 -5.43 -10.32 17.36
N GLU A 60 -5.34 -11.63 17.11
CA GLU A 60 -5.64 -12.68 18.09
C GLU A 60 -4.35 -13.06 18.81
#